data_AF-X1NKK7-F1
#
_entry.id   AF-X1NKK7-F1
#
_cell.length_a   1.000
_cell.length_b   1.000
_cell.length_c   1.000
_cell.angle_alpha   90.00
_cell.angle_beta   90.00
_cell.angle_gamma   90.00
#
_symmetry.space_group_name_H-M   'P 1'
#
loop_
_entity.id
_entity.type
_entity.pdbx_description
1 polymer ?
#
loop_
_entity_poly.entity_id
_entity_poly.type
_entity_poly.pdbx_seq_one_letter_code
_entity_poly.pdbx_strand_id
1 'polypeptide(L)'
;QDAGTAIFELYKQDVIRYSVLEKPGFKVMKTNFFVDVLAGFELIKSYIQYDQGDYVKSFTSIDLNEPEDLQDISAMTRYKRKVAAYLCCLHQAGFKAPKDFKVTFASNKELKTVIPGNPENGVTLDQATIWFNSIWDNYENHSFFANYKKDKGHEWADEDLKAILIMLSRKTKSGGSASVNGYRKLRGIIGLHTQTTDKPFQSDIKDCLRAGKIVIIDLSQGEPTIQQLYSDRICQEIFQDSMKRFTSNKPNNFIQFYFEEAHNLFPRKED
;
A
#
# COMPACT_ATOMS: atom_id res chain seq x y z
N GLN A 1 -26.76 8.04 -34.09
CA GLN A 1 -26.96 7.96 -32.63
C GLN A 1 -27.40 6.55 -32.35
N ASP A 2 -26.50 5.73 -31.81
CA ASP A 2 -26.81 4.34 -31.51
C ASP A 2 -27.92 4.28 -30.47
N ALA A 3 -29.05 3.69 -30.86
CA ALA A 3 -30.10 3.24 -29.95
C ALA A 3 -29.68 1.93 -29.27
N GLY A 4 -28.43 1.84 -28.82
CA GLY A 4 -27.88 0.67 -28.16
C GLY A 4 -28.24 0.70 -26.69
N THR A 5 -29.24 -0.10 -26.28
CA THR A 5 -29.51 -0.37 -24.87
C THR A 5 -28.21 -0.91 -24.25
N ALA A 6 -27.68 -0.24 -23.22
CA ALA A 6 -26.40 -0.61 -22.66
C ALA A 6 -26.47 -2.06 -22.11
N ILE A 7 -25.37 -2.82 -22.17
CA ILE A 7 -25.30 -4.20 -21.64
C ILE A 7 -25.83 -4.27 -20.19
N PHE A 8 -25.52 -3.25 -19.38
CA PHE A 8 -26.05 -3.12 -18.03
C PHE A 8 -27.58 -3.04 -17.99
N GLU A 9 -28.22 -2.35 -18.93
CA GLU A 9 -29.67 -2.20 -18.98
C GLU A 9 -30.36 -3.50 -19.40
N LEU A 10 -29.75 -4.28 -20.29
CA LEU A 10 -30.25 -5.58 -20.75
C LEU A 10 -30.09 -6.69 -19.70
N TYR A 11 -29.01 -6.66 -18.91
CA TYR A 11 -28.64 -7.74 -18.00
C TYR A 11 -28.47 -7.27 -16.54
N LYS A 12 -29.35 -6.37 -16.06
CA LYS A 12 -29.24 -5.74 -14.73
C LYS A 12 -28.98 -6.69 -13.56
N GLN A 13 -29.49 -7.92 -13.61
CA GLN A 13 -29.35 -8.93 -12.55
C GLN A 13 -28.04 -9.75 -12.63
N ASP A 14 -27.35 -9.68 -13.76
CA ASP A 14 -26.13 -10.44 -14.04
C ASP A 14 -24.89 -9.56 -14.17
N VAL A 15 -25.08 -8.24 -14.18
CA VAL A 15 -23.99 -7.26 -14.29
C VAL A 15 -23.62 -6.73 -12.90
N ILE A 16 -22.34 -6.82 -12.57
CA ILE A 16 -21.75 -6.20 -11.38
C ILE A 16 -20.76 -5.14 -11.85
N ARG A 17 -20.86 -3.94 -11.27
CA ARG A 17 -20.08 -2.78 -11.69
C ARG A 17 -19.09 -2.39 -10.60
N TYR A 18 -17.84 -2.14 -10.96
CA TYR A 18 -16.75 -1.74 -10.07
C TYR A 18 -16.15 -0.40 -10.48
N SER A 19 -15.68 0.37 -9.52
CA SER A 19 -15.11 1.70 -9.74
C SER A 19 -13.98 1.98 -8.75
N VAL A 20 -12.98 2.76 -9.19
CA VAL A 20 -11.96 3.30 -8.28
C VAL A 20 -12.58 4.33 -7.33
N LEU A 21 -13.49 5.15 -7.83
CA LEU A 21 -14.18 6.19 -7.06
C LEU A 21 -15.55 5.71 -6.55
N GLU A 22 -16.01 6.30 -5.46
CA GLU A 22 -17.37 6.06 -4.93
C GLU A 22 -18.43 6.72 -5.82
N LYS A 23 -19.38 5.90 -6.31
CA LYS A 23 -20.51 6.38 -7.13
C LYS A 23 -21.72 5.42 -7.06
N PRO A 24 -22.94 5.94 -7.27
CA PRO A 24 -24.16 5.12 -7.20
C PRO A 24 -24.15 3.94 -8.17
N GLY A 25 -24.50 2.75 -7.67
CA GLY A 25 -24.60 1.53 -8.47
C GLY A 25 -23.26 0.85 -8.81
N PHE A 26 -22.16 1.25 -8.16
CA PHE A 26 -20.85 0.62 -8.30
C PHE A 26 -20.29 0.17 -6.94
N LYS A 27 -19.62 -0.97 -6.94
CA LYS A 27 -18.73 -1.39 -5.85
C LYS A 27 -17.40 -0.64 -5.96
N VAL A 28 -16.94 -0.05 -4.86
CA VAL A 28 -15.62 0.61 -4.84
C VAL A 28 -14.52 -0.44 -4.71
N MET A 29 -13.51 -0.36 -5.55
CA MET A 29 -12.33 -1.24 -5.52
C MET A 29 -11.36 -0.76 -4.44
N LYS A 30 -11.69 -1.06 -3.18
CA LYS A 30 -10.87 -0.72 -2.02
C LYS A 30 -9.69 -1.67 -1.86
N THR A 31 -8.60 -1.15 -1.32
CA THR A 31 -7.39 -1.90 -0.96
C THR A 31 -7.21 -1.87 0.55
N ASN A 32 -6.76 -2.96 1.17
CA ASN A 32 -6.40 -2.93 2.59
C ASN A 32 -4.93 -2.51 2.72
N PHE A 33 -4.68 -1.22 2.97
CA PHE A 33 -3.34 -0.62 2.96
C PHE A 33 -2.42 -1.17 4.06
N PHE A 34 -2.98 -1.83 5.10
CA PHE A 34 -2.19 -2.49 6.15
C PHE A 34 -1.75 -3.91 5.79
N VAL A 35 -2.53 -4.59 4.95
CA VAL A 35 -2.25 -5.97 4.52
C VAL A 35 -1.48 -5.98 3.21
N ASP A 36 -1.86 -5.09 2.30
CA ASP A 36 -1.35 -4.98 0.95
C ASP A 36 -0.50 -3.71 0.81
N VAL A 37 0.62 -3.73 1.52
CA VAL A 37 1.47 -2.57 1.77
C VAL A 37 1.94 -1.93 0.46
N LEU A 38 2.39 -2.74 -0.50
CA LEU A 38 2.90 -2.23 -1.78
C LEU A 38 1.80 -1.54 -2.59
N ALA A 39 0.63 -2.17 -2.76
CA ALA A 39 -0.46 -1.57 -3.52
C ALA A 39 -1.01 -0.32 -2.83
N GLY A 40 -1.15 -0.34 -1.50
CA GLY A 40 -1.54 0.82 -0.71
C GLY A 40 -0.53 1.97 -0.82
N PHE A 41 0.77 1.65 -0.88
CA PHE A 41 1.81 2.64 -1.04
C PHE A 41 1.84 3.27 -2.44
N GLU A 42 1.67 2.49 -3.50
CA GLU A 42 1.56 3.02 -4.87
C GLU A 42 0.33 3.93 -5.03
N LEU A 43 -0.79 3.57 -4.40
CA LEU A 43 -1.97 4.43 -4.30
C LEU A 43 -1.64 5.77 -3.65
N ILE A 44 -0.91 5.76 -2.53
CA ILE A 44 -0.47 6.97 -1.85
C ILE A 44 0.44 7.82 -2.73
N LYS A 45 1.44 7.20 -3.38
CA LYS A 45 2.39 7.92 -4.26
C LYS A 45 1.63 8.66 -5.36
N SER A 46 0.72 7.98 -6.06
CA SER A 46 -0.10 8.61 -7.10
C SER A 46 -0.95 9.76 -6.56
N TYR A 47 -1.50 9.64 -5.35
CA TYR A 47 -2.32 10.69 -4.74
C TYR A 47 -1.51 11.94 -4.35
N ILE A 48 -0.25 11.79 -3.91
CA ILE A 48 0.58 12.92 -3.45
C ILE A 48 1.68 13.32 -4.43
N GLN A 49 1.74 12.73 -5.63
CA GLN A 49 2.84 12.92 -6.61
C GLN A 49 3.05 14.38 -7.02
N TYR A 50 1.99 15.18 -7.07
CA TYR A 50 2.06 16.59 -7.48
C TYR A 50 2.45 17.54 -6.34
N ASP A 51 2.63 17.03 -5.11
CA ASP A 51 3.08 17.82 -3.98
C ASP A 51 4.54 18.21 -4.13
N GLN A 52 4.83 19.51 -4.03
CA GLN A 52 6.17 20.03 -4.30
C GLN A 52 7.12 19.97 -3.10
N GLY A 53 6.67 19.48 -1.94
CA GLY A 53 7.53 19.39 -0.75
C GLY A 53 8.64 18.35 -0.92
N ASP A 54 9.89 18.72 -0.67
CA ASP A 54 11.04 17.80 -0.85
C ASP A 54 10.97 16.54 0.02
N TYR A 55 10.37 16.65 1.21
CA TYR A 55 10.09 15.49 2.07
C TYR A 55 9.06 14.54 1.46
N VAL A 56 8.11 15.06 0.65
CA VAL A 56 7.16 14.22 -0.08
C VAL A 56 7.87 13.49 -1.19
N LYS A 57 8.72 14.18 -1.98
CA LYS A 57 9.54 13.53 -3.01
C LYS A 57 10.39 12.40 -2.45
N SER A 58 11.07 12.67 -1.33
CA SER A 58 11.87 11.67 -0.60
C SER A 58 11.02 10.50 -0.09
N PHE A 59 9.81 10.77 0.40
CA PHE A 59 8.89 9.72 0.83
C PHE A 59 8.34 8.91 -0.35
N THR A 60 8.04 9.53 -1.49
CA THR A 60 7.58 8.84 -2.69
C THR A 60 8.69 8.08 -3.41
N SER A 61 9.96 8.27 -3.07
CA SER A 61 11.06 7.50 -3.66
C SER A 61 11.47 6.27 -2.84
N ILE A 62 10.92 6.08 -1.64
CA ILE A 62 11.31 4.96 -0.77
C ILE A 62 10.97 3.61 -1.38
N ASP A 63 11.73 2.60 -0.99
CA ASP A 63 11.46 1.21 -1.35
C ASP A 63 10.83 0.44 -0.18
N LEU A 64 9.65 -0.12 -0.41
CA LEU A 64 8.93 -1.01 0.52
C LEU A 64 8.84 -2.45 0.00
N ASN A 65 9.65 -2.84 -0.98
CA ASN A 65 9.73 -4.22 -1.44
C ASN A 65 10.45 -5.11 -0.42
N GLU A 66 10.00 -6.37 -0.33
CA GLU A 66 10.69 -7.38 0.45
C GLU A 66 12.05 -7.70 -0.21
N PRO A 67 13.15 -7.84 0.57
CA PRO A 67 14.43 -8.24 0.04
C PRO A 67 14.37 -9.55 -0.76
N GLU A 68 15.11 -9.62 -1.87
CA GLU A 68 15.18 -10.84 -2.70
C GLU A 68 15.77 -12.03 -1.93
N ASP A 69 16.83 -11.78 -1.14
CA ASP A 69 17.42 -12.78 -0.24
C ASP A 69 16.79 -12.71 1.15
N LEU A 70 15.85 -13.61 1.41
CA LEU A 70 15.18 -13.74 2.70
C LEU A 70 16.12 -14.20 3.83
N GLN A 71 17.33 -14.70 3.51
CA GLN A 71 18.34 -15.09 4.49
C GLN A 71 19.25 -13.92 4.89
N ASP A 72 19.22 -12.79 4.18
CA ASP A 72 19.88 -11.57 4.62
C ASP A 72 19.12 -10.94 5.79
N ILE A 73 19.50 -11.37 7.00
CA ILE A 73 18.94 -10.91 8.27
C ILE A 73 19.03 -9.38 8.39
N SER A 74 20.10 -8.76 7.86
CA SER A 74 20.30 -7.32 7.96
C SER A 74 19.35 -6.55 7.04
N ALA A 75 19.19 -7.00 5.79
CA ALA A 75 18.22 -6.44 4.86
C ALA A 75 16.78 -6.63 5.37
N MET A 76 16.44 -7.83 5.83
CA MET A 76 15.12 -8.14 6.42
C MET A 76 14.83 -7.28 7.65
N THR A 77 15.83 -7.01 8.48
CA THR A 77 15.69 -6.14 9.66
C THR A 77 15.36 -4.70 9.26
N ARG A 78 16.06 -4.15 8.25
CA ARG A 78 15.78 -2.79 7.73
C ARG A 78 14.40 -2.73 7.08
N TYR A 79 14.07 -3.72 6.25
CA TYR A 79 12.78 -3.85 5.60
C TYR A 79 11.61 -3.84 6.60
N LYS A 80 11.61 -4.74 7.60
CA LYS A 80 10.54 -4.82 8.61
C LYS A 80 10.37 -3.51 9.37
N ARG A 81 11.48 -2.82 9.65
CA ARG A 81 11.47 -1.51 10.32
C ARG A 81 10.84 -0.43 9.44
N LYS A 82 11.21 -0.36 8.15
CA LYS A 82 10.60 0.57 7.17
C LYS A 82 9.10 0.36 7.06
N VAL A 83 8.67 -0.89 6.86
CA VAL A 83 7.24 -1.24 6.79
C VAL A 83 6.51 -0.86 8.08
N ALA A 84 7.04 -1.20 9.25
CA ALA A 84 6.41 -0.84 10.52
C ALA A 84 6.26 0.68 10.70
N ALA A 85 7.29 1.47 10.35
CA ALA A 85 7.25 2.92 10.41
C ALA A 85 6.21 3.50 9.43
N TYR A 86 6.13 2.95 8.21
CA TYR A 86 5.14 3.35 7.20
C TYR A 86 3.71 3.06 7.67
N LEU A 87 3.46 1.89 8.25
CA LEU A 87 2.16 1.54 8.81
C LEU A 87 1.74 2.48 9.97
N CYS A 88 2.71 3.01 10.72
CA CYS A 88 2.44 4.06 11.70
C CYS A 88 1.98 5.37 11.04
N CYS A 89 2.49 5.72 9.85
CA CYS A 89 1.99 6.88 9.08
C CYS A 89 0.51 6.70 8.70
N LEU A 90 0.12 5.51 8.24
CA LEU A 90 -1.28 5.19 7.92
C LEU A 90 -2.17 5.32 9.17
N HIS A 91 -1.74 4.75 10.29
CA HIS A 91 -2.44 4.83 11.56
C HIS A 91 -2.67 6.27 12.01
N GLN A 92 -1.61 7.09 12.00
CA GLN A 92 -1.69 8.51 12.35
C GLN A 92 -2.53 9.34 11.38
N ALA A 93 -2.58 8.94 10.10
CA ALA A 93 -3.45 9.55 9.12
C ALA A 93 -4.93 9.21 9.33
N GLY A 94 -5.25 8.15 10.07
CA GLY A 94 -6.63 7.76 10.41
C GLY A 94 -7.15 6.56 9.61
N PHE A 95 -6.28 5.84 8.89
CA PHE A 95 -6.63 4.57 8.26
C PHE A 95 -6.93 3.54 9.35
N LYS A 96 -7.98 2.74 9.15
CA LYS A 96 -8.46 1.79 10.16
C LYS A 96 -7.79 0.43 9.98
N ALA A 97 -6.82 0.13 10.82
CA ALA A 97 -6.15 -1.18 10.79
C ALA A 97 -7.12 -2.34 11.10
N PRO A 98 -6.86 -3.55 10.58
CA PRO A 98 -7.59 -4.76 10.96
C PRO A 98 -7.67 -4.95 12.48
N LYS A 99 -8.66 -5.73 12.94
CA LYS A 99 -8.81 -6.02 14.37
C LYS A 99 -7.55 -6.73 14.90
N ASP A 100 -7.10 -6.32 16.09
CA ASP A 100 -5.94 -6.88 16.78
C ASP A 100 -4.63 -6.82 15.97
N PHE A 101 -4.53 -5.89 15.01
CA PHE A 101 -3.36 -5.71 14.16
C PHE A 101 -2.12 -5.33 14.98
N LYS A 102 -1.02 -6.05 14.75
CA LYS A 102 0.27 -5.81 15.39
C LYS A 102 1.34 -5.64 14.33
N VAL A 103 2.34 -4.82 14.65
CA VAL A 103 3.55 -4.67 13.85
C VAL A 103 4.74 -5.28 14.60
N THR A 104 5.65 -5.90 13.85
CA THR A 104 6.88 -6.48 14.39
C THR A 104 8.09 -5.82 13.73
N PHE A 105 9.09 -5.50 14.53
CA PHE A 105 10.37 -4.96 14.04
C PHE A 105 11.45 -5.16 15.09
N ALA A 106 12.71 -5.24 14.64
CA ALA A 106 13.84 -5.36 15.56
C ALA A 106 14.10 -4.03 16.27
N SER A 107 14.27 -4.10 17.59
CA SER A 107 14.68 -2.97 18.43
C SER A 107 16.00 -3.31 19.10
N ASN A 108 16.93 -2.36 19.14
CA ASN A 108 18.16 -2.57 19.88
C ASN A 108 17.89 -2.36 21.38
N LYS A 109 18.42 -3.24 22.25
CA LYS A 109 18.27 -3.16 23.71
C LYS A 109 18.79 -1.84 24.30
N GLU A 110 19.75 -1.19 23.65
CA GLU A 110 20.28 0.12 24.03
C GLU A 110 19.32 1.27 23.72
N LEU A 111 18.43 1.08 22.73
CA LEU A 111 17.38 2.03 22.38
C LEU A 111 16.16 1.86 23.31
N LYS A 112 16.40 1.76 24.63
CA LYS A 112 15.33 1.65 25.63
C LYS A 112 14.36 2.81 25.45
N THR A 113 13.20 2.50 24.90
CA THR A 113 12.10 3.44 24.73
C THR A 113 11.04 3.15 25.79
N VAL A 114 10.22 4.15 26.08
CA VAL A 114 9.24 4.12 27.18
C VAL A 114 7.99 3.28 26.86
N ILE A 115 8.02 2.46 25.79
CA ILE A 115 6.84 1.70 25.38
C ILE A 115 6.76 0.35 26.12
N PRO A 116 5.55 -0.06 26.56
CA PRO A 116 5.35 -1.40 27.09
C PRO A 116 5.37 -2.44 25.95
N GLY A 117 6.13 -3.52 26.13
CA GLY A 117 6.23 -4.64 25.18
C GLY A 117 7.54 -4.68 24.38
N ASN A 118 7.84 -5.84 23.80
CA ASN A 118 8.98 -6.04 22.90
C ASN A 118 8.48 -5.96 21.45
N PRO A 119 8.93 -4.98 20.63
CA PRO A 119 8.61 -4.89 19.20
C PRO A 119 8.85 -6.18 18.41
N GLU A 120 9.79 -7.01 18.82
CA GLU A 120 10.07 -8.31 18.18
C GLU A 120 8.93 -9.32 18.39
N ASN A 121 8.17 -9.20 19.48
CA ASN A 121 7.03 -10.05 19.81
C ASN A 121 5.69 -9.47 19.31
N GLY A 122 5.73 -8.32 18.64
CA GLY A 122 4.55 -7.62 18.13
C GLY A 122 3.99 -6.60 19.12
N VAL A 123 3.86 -5.36 18.65
CA VAL A 123 3.31 -4.22 19.39
C VAL A 123 2.16 -3.58 18.64
N THR A 124 1.32 -2.81 19.34
CA THR A 124 0.24 -2.05 18.70
C THR A 124 0.81 -0.91 17.84
N LEU A 125 0.00 -0.39 16.91
CA LEU A 125 0.39 0.76 16.09
C LEU A 125 0.63 2.03 16.93
N ASP A 126 -0.08 2.20 18.04
CA ASP A 126 0.17 3.31 18.98
C ASP A 126 1.54 3.19 19.65
N GLN A 127 1.86 1.99 20.16
CA GLN A 127 3.16 1.71 20.76
C GLN A 127 4.30 1.92 19.74
N ALA A 128 4.15 1.36 18.53
CA ALA A 128 5.12 1.56 17.46
C ALA A 128 5.27 3.03 17.08
N THR A 129 4.17 3.79 17.01
CA THR A 129 4.20 5.23 16.70
C THR A 129 4.98 6.00 17.76
N ILE A 130 4.74 5.74 19.05
CA ILE A 130 5.49 6.37 20.15
C ILE A 130 6.97 6.02 20.04
N TRP A 131 7.28 4.75 19.76
CA TRP A 131 8.66 4.27 19.58
C TRP A 131 9.38 5.03 18.45
N PHE A 132 8.82 5.04 17.24
CA PHE A 132 9.45 5.68 16.08
C PHE A 132 9.60 7.19 16.25
N ASN A 133 8.63 7.87 16.87
CA ASN A 133 8.79 9.29 17.20
C ASN A 133 9.91 9.51 18.23
N SER A 134 10.00 8.68 19.26
CA SER A 134 11.08 8.77 20.25
C SER A 134 12.46 8.56 19.61
N ILE A 135 12.57 7.62 18.66
CA ILE A 135 13.79 7.42 17.88
C ILE A 135 14.15 8.69 17.08
N TRP A 136 13.20 9.22 16.31
CA TRP A 136 13.45 10.42 15.51
C TRP A 136 13.75 11.67 16.35
N ASP A 137 13.19 11.75 17.56
CA ASP A 137 13.45 12.87 18.47
C ASP A 137 14.87 12.84 19.05
N ASN A 138 15.48 11.67 19.12
CA ASN A 138 16.79 11.45 19.74
C ASN A 138 17.87 11.01 18.75
N TYR A 139 17.57 10.94 17.45
CA TYR A 139 18.42 10.28 16.45
C TYR A 139 19.83 10.91 16.36
N GLU A 140 19.91 12.23 16.41
CA GLU A 140 21.19 12.96 16.33
C GLU A 140 21.95 13.01 17.68
N ASN A 141 21.23 12.92 18.80
CA ASN A 141 21.80 13.21 20.13
C ASN A 141 22.11 11.95 20.95
N HIS A 142 21.54 10.80 20.58
CA HIS A 142 21.71 9.56 21.33
C HIS A 142 23.00 8.83 20.91
N SER A 143 23.86 8.52 21.89
CA SER A 143 25.20 7.94 21.68
C SER A 143 25.18 6.65 20.85
N PHE A 144 24.13 5.83 20.99
CA PHE A 144 23.93 4.63 20.16
C PHE A 144 24.08 4.90 18.65
N PHE A 145 23.44 5.95 18.10
CA PHE A 145 23.46 6.18 16.66
C PHE A 145 24.83 6.67 16.17
N ALA A 146 25.49 7.53 16.98
CA ALA A 146 26.86 7.96 16.71
C ALA A 146 27.85 6.79 16.73
N ASN A 147 27.75 5.91 17.73
CA ASN A 147 28.56 4.70 17.83
C ASN A 147 28.27 3.73 16.68
N TYR A 148 26.99 3.52 16.35
CA TYR A 148 26.59 2.66 15.23
C TYR A 148 27.25 3.12 13.92
N LYS A 149 27.21 4.43 13.62
CA LYS A 149 27.83 5.00 12.42
C LYS A 149 29.35 4.78 12.40
N LYS A 150 30.00 4.98 13.55
CA LYS A 150 31.44 4.77 13.71
C LYS A 150 31.82 3.30 13.50
N ASP A 151 31.05 2.37 14.07
CA ASP A 151 31.39 0.95 14.10
C ASP A 151 31.00 0.21 12.81
N LYS A 152 29.92 0.64 12.15
CA LYS A 152 29.40 0.01 10.92
C LYS A 152 29.79 0.75 9.65
N GLY A 153 30.32 1.97 9.75
CA GLY A 153 30.69 2.81 8.61
C GLY A 153 29.48 3.43 7.87
N HIS A 154 28.27 3.25 8.39
CA HIS A 154 27.04 3.80 7.82
C HIS A 154 26.00 4.05 8.92
N GLU A 155 25.00 4.86 8.62
CA GLU A 155 23.95 5.21 9.59
C GLU A 155 22.99 4.06 9.89
N TRP A 156 22.37 4.09 11.07
CA TRP A 156 21.41 3.06 11.51
C TRP A 156 20.07 3.16 10.78
N ALA A 157 19.62 4.39 10.51
CA ALA A 157 18.50 4.67 9.61
C ALA A 157 19.08 5.04 8.24
N ASP A 158 18.66 4.31 7.22
CA ASP A 158 18.88 4.68 5.83
C ASP A 158 17.99 5.86 5.43
N GLU A 159 18.21 6.42 4.23
CA GLU A 159 17.46 7.58 3.74
C GLU A 159 15.96 7.30 3.63
N ASP A 160 15.59 6.07 3.25
CA ASP A 160 14.19 5.63 3.21
C ASP A 160 13.53 5.70 4.59
N LEU A 161 14.16 5.12 5.61
CA LEU A 161 13.63 5.16 6.97
C LEU A 161 13.52 6.59 7.48
N LYS A 162 14.51 7.45 7.21
CA LYS A 162 14.45 8.88 7.57
C LYS A 162 13.28 9.58 6.88
N ALA A 163 13.05 9.35 5.59
CA ALA A 163 11.92 9.93 4.87
C ALA A 163 10.57 9.53 5.49
N ILE A 164 10.43 8.26 5.88
CA ILE A 164 9.25 7.76 6.61
C ILE A 164 9.12 8.42 7.98
N LEU A 165 10.22 8.55 8.74
CA LEU A 165 10.22 9.19 10.07
C LEU A 165 9.87 10.67 10.00
N ILE A 166 10.31 11.40 8.96
CA ILE A 166 9.91 12.79 8.71
C ILE A 166 8.40 12.85 8.43
N MET A 167 7.87 11.93 7.62
CA MET A 167 6.43 11.84 7.37
C MET A 167 5.63 11.54 8.63
N LEU A 168 6.10 10.60 9.46
CA LEU A 168 5.44 10.18 10.70
C LEU A 168 5.46 11.28 11.77
N SER A 169 6.64 11.84 12.03
CA SER A 169 6.85 12.82 13.09
C SER A 169 6.42 14.23 12.71
N ARG A 170 6.34 14.50 11.40
CA ARG A 170 6.16 15.82 10.79
C ARG A 170 7.33 16.77 11.05
N LYS A 171 8.49 16.26 11.47
CA LYS A 171 9.70 17.02 11.80
C LYS A 171 10.75 16.75 10.73
N THR A 172 11.11 17.76 9.94
CA THR A 172 12.18 17.61 8.93
C THR A 172 13.57 17.42 9.52
N LYS A 173 13.77 17.82 10.78
CA LYS A 173 15.00 17.59 11.54
C LYS A 173 14.71 16.75 12.77
N SER A 174 15.58 15.79 13.05
CA SER A 174 15.56 15.01 14.31
C SER A 174 15.52 15.95 15.52
N GLY A 175 14.65 15.65 16.48
CA GLY A 175 14.46 16.43 17.72
C GLY A 175 13.85 17.83 17.51
N GLY A 176 13.52 18.22 16.28
CA GLY A 176 12.94 19.52 15.96
C GLY A 176 11.44 19.64 16.27
N SER A 177 10.89 20.81 15.98
CA SER A 177 9.44 21.03 15.98
C SER A 177 8.80 20.53 14.69
N ALA A 178 7.51 20.18 14.75
CA ALA A 178 6.77 19.79 13.56
C ALA A 178 6.70 20.96 12.57
N SER A 179 7.34 20.78 11.40
CA SER A 179 7.55 21.81 10.38
C SER A 179 6.82 21.50 9.07
N VAL A 180 6.28 20.29 8.91
CA VAL A 180 5.57 19.86 7.70
C VAL A 180 4.22 19.19 8.01
N ASN A 181 3.43 18.91 6.97
CA ASN A 181 2.16 18.22 7.12
C ASN A 181 2.33 16.71 7.35
N GLY A 182 3.38 16.11 6.78
CA GLY A 182 3.71 14.68 6.96
C GLY A 182 2.52 13.76 6.65
N TYR A 183 2.26 12.80 7.53
CA TYR A 183 1.17 11.82 7.43
C TYR A 183 -0.21 12.45 7.20
N ARG A 184 -0.43 13.72 7.55
CA ARG A 184 -1.73 14.38 7.32
C ARG A 184 -2.08 14.49 5.84
N LYS A 185 -1.07 14.51 4.96
CA LYS A 185 -1.27 14.49 3.50
C LYS A 185 -1.95 13.21 3.01
N LEU A 186 -1.89 12.13 3.79
CA LEU A 186 -2.46 10.83 3.41
C LEU A 186 -3.98 10.77 3.64
N ARG A 187 -4.58 11.75 4.33
CA ARG A 187 -5.99 11.70 4.74
C ARG A 187 -6.97 11.65 3.57
N GLY A 188 -6.66 12.30 2.47
CA GLY A 188 -7.59 12.40 1.35
C GLY A 188 -7.77 11.11 0.55
N ILE A 189 -6.90 10.10 0.73
CA ILE A 189 -7.02 8.81 0.06
C ILE A 189 -7.61 7.70 0.95
N ILE A 190 -8.06 8.03 2.17
CA ILE A 190 -8.68 7.07 3.11
C ILE A 190 -9.90 6.35 2.48
N GLY A 191 -10.63 7.01 1.58
CA GLY A 191 -11.79 6.39 0.91
C GLY A 191 -11.46 5.14 0.10
N LEU A 192 -10.21 4.99 -0.35
CA LEU A 192 -9.73 3.82 -1.09
C LEU A 192 -9.27 2.68 -0.16
N HIS A 193 -9.30 2.90 1.15
CA HIS A 193 -8.95 1.90 2.14
C HIS A 193 -10.17 1.13 2.66
N THR A 194 -10.00 -0.18 2.86
CA THR A 194 -10.92 -0.99 3.66
C THR A 194 -10.21 -1.63 4.85
N GLN A 195 -10.89 -1.60 6.02
CA GLN A 195 -10.46 -2.27 7.25
C GLN A 195 -10.78 -3.78 7.22
N THR A 196 -11.81 -4.16 6.48
CA THR A 196 -12.26 -5.55 6.44
C THR A 196 -11.21 -6.41 5.74
N THR A 197 -11.07 -7.65 6.21
CA THR A 197 -10.47 -8.76 5.46
C THR A 197 -11.40 -9.24 4.34
N ASP A 198 -12.32 -8.38 3.88
CA ASP A 198 -13.16 -8.70 2.75
C ASP A 198 -12.25 -9.05 1.58
N LYS A 199 -12.74 -10.03 0.84
CA LYS A 199 -12.09 -10.57 -0.34
C LYS A 199 -11.58 -9.42 -1.22
N PRO A 200 -10.27 -9.35 -1.54
CA PRO A 200 -9.71 -8.29 -2.37
C PRO A 200 -10.54 -8.11 -3.64
N PHE A 201 -10.65 -6.88 -4.15
CA PHE A 201 -11.53 -6.59 -5.28
C PHE A 201 -11.24 -7.48 -6.49
N GLN A 202 -9.98 -7.79 -6.78
CA GLN A 202 -9.58 -8.71 -7.85
C GLN A 202 -10.12 -10.13 -7.60
N SER A 203 -10.08 -10.59 -6.35
CA SER A 203 -10.63 -11.89 -6.00
C SER A 203 -12.15 -11.89 -6.07
N ASP A 204 -12.85 -10.82 -5.64
CA ASP A 204 -14.32 -10.69 -5.74
C ASP A 204 -14.76 -10.70 -7.22
N ILE A 205 -14.07 -9.93 -8.05
CA ILE A 205 -14.26 -9.89 -9.51
C ILE A 205 -14.08 -11.28 -10.11
N LYS A 206 -12.99 -11.99 -9.77
CA LYS A 206 -12.76 -13.36 -10.22
C LYS A 206 -13.94 -14.27 -9.85
N ASP A 207 -14.40 -14.26 -8.60
CA ASP A 207 -15.51 -15.13 -8.18
C ASP A 207 -16.82 -14.78 -8.91
N CYS A 208 -17.10 -13.49 -9.13
CA CYS A 208 -18.24 -13.05 -9.92
C CYS A 208 -18.17 -13.61 -11.35
N LEU A 209 -17.00 -13.52 -12.00
CA LEU A 209 -16.78 -14.07 -13.33
C LEU A 209 -16.93 -15.60 -13.34
N ARG A 210 -16.47 -16.30 -12.29
CA ARG A 210 -16.65 -17.76 -12.16
C ARG A 210 -18.10 -18.17 -11.93
N ALA A 211 -18.90 -17.31 -11.32
CA ALA A 211 -20.34 -17.48 -11.19
C ALA A 211 -21.11 -17.13 -12.49
N GLY A 212 -20.41 -16.79 -13.58
CA GLY A 212 -21.02 -16.45 -14.87
C GLY A 212 -21.57 -15.03 -14.95
N LYS A 213 -21.20 -14.15 -14.00
CA LYS A 213 -21.61 -12.74 -14.02
C LYS A 213 -20.79 -11.93 -15.02
N ILE A 214 -21.40 -10.88 -15.54
CA ILE A 214 -20.74 -9.86 -16.34
C ILE A 214 -20.16 -8.82 -15.39
N VAL A 215 -18.87 -8.52 -15.52
CA VAL A 215 -18.19 -7.51 -14.70
C VAL A 215 -17.83 -6.31 -15.57
N ILE A 216 -18.26 -5.12 -15.14
CA ILE A 216 -17.90 -3.84 -15.77
C ILE A 216 -17.04 -3.06 -14.79
N ILE A 217 -15.86 -2.64 -15.22
CA ILE A 217 -14.93 -1.89 -14.37
C ILE A 217 -14.76 -0.50 -14.98
N ASP A 218 -15.07 0.53 -14.19
CA ASP A 218 -14.74 1.90 -14.55
C ASP A 218 -13.39 2.30 -13.95
N LEU A 219 -12.39 2.40 -14.84
CA LEU A 219 -11.06 2.94 -14.54
C LEU A 219 -10.87 4.38 -15.05
N SER A 220 -11.79 4.91 -15.85
CA SER A 220 -11.63 6.17 -16.59
C SER A 220 -11.35 7.40 -15.71
N GLN A 221 -11.82 7.36 -14.46
CA GLN A 221 -11.69 8.46 -13.50
C GLN A 221 -10.49 8.30 -12.54
N GLY A 222 -9.68 7.25 -12.70
CA GLY A 222 -8.45 7.05 -11.92
C GLY A 222 -7.25 7.75 -12.57
N GLU A 223 -6.25 8.13 -11.78
CA GLU A 223 -4.94 8.51 -12.31
C GLU A 223 -4.33 7.35 -13.11
N PRO A 224 -3.59 7.58 -14.23
CA PRO A 224 -3.08 6.52 -15.10
C PRO A 224 -2.33 5.40 -14.37
N THR A 225 -1.49 5.74 -13.39
CA THR A 225 -0.77 4.77 -12.56
C THR A 225 -1.70 3.83 -11.79
N ILE A 226 -2.85 4.35 -11.33
CA ILE A 226 -3.87 3.56 -10.62
C ILE A 226 -4.65 2.70 -11.60
N GLN A 227 -4.98 3.23 -12.78
CA GLN A 227 -5.63 2.43 -13.83
C GLN A 227 -4.76 1.22 -14.19
N GLN A 228 -3.46 1.42 -14.37
CA GLN A 228 -2.50 0.36 -14.65
C GLN A 228 -2.43 -0.66 -13.50
N LEU A 229 -2.21 -0.18 -12.27
CA LEU A 229 -2.11 -1.03 -11.09
C LEU A 229 -3.34 -1.94 -10.93
N TYR A 230 -4.55 -1.38 -11.06
CA TYR A 230 -5.77 -2.15 -10.89
C TYR A 230 -6.00 -3.13 -12.05
N SER A 231 -5.74 -2.70 -13.29
CA SER A 231 -5.84 -3.57 -14.47
C SER A 231 -4.92 -4.77 -14.36
N ASP A 232 -3.65 -4.54 -14.01
CA ASP A 232 -2.65 -5.60 -13.89
C ASP A 232 -3.05 -6.61 -12.82
N ARG A 233 -3.51 -6.14 -11.66
CA ARG A 233 -3.93 -7.04 -10.56
C ARG A 233 -5.14 -7.89 -10.91
N ILE A 234 -6.13 -7.31 -11.60
CA ILE A 234 -7.32 -8.04 -12.03
C ILE A 234 -6.93 -9.09 -13.09
N CYS A 235 -6.12 -8.71 -14.08
CA CYS A 235 -5.67 -9.61 -15.12
C CYS A 235 -4.83 -10.76 -14.55
N GLN A 236 -3.87 -10.46 -13.67
CA GLN A 236 -3.01 -11.46 -13.02
C GLN A 236 -3.83 -12.44 -12.18
N GLU A 237 -4.75 -11.97 -11.33
CA GLU A 237 -5.59 -12.83 -10.49
C GLU A 237 -6.43 -13.81 -11.33
N ILE A 238 -7.08 -13.31 -12.40
CA ILE A 238 -7.91 -14.13 -13.28
C ILE A 238 -7.07 -15.13 -14.08
N PHE A 239 -5.89 -14.71 -14.55
CA PHE A 239 -4.97 -15.57 -15.29
C PHE A 239 -4.42 -16.69 -14.40
N GLN A 240 -3.93 -16.36 -13.21
CA GLN A 240 -3.42 -17.33 -12.25
C GLN A 240 -4.50 -18.33 -11.82
N ASP A 241 -5.73 -17.86 -11.57
CA ASP A 241 -6.85 -18.75 -11.26
C ASP A 241 -7.17 -19.70 -12.43
N SER A 242 -7.24 -19.18 -13.65
CA SER A 242 -7.49 -19.97 -14.85
C SER A 242 -6.43 -21.05 -15.05
N MET A 243 -5.15 -20.69 -14.89
CA MET A 243 -4.03 -21.62 -14.98
C MET A 243 -4.09 -22.69 -13.90
N LYS A 244 -4.36 -22.31 -12.64
CA LYS A 244 -4.49 -23.24 -11.52
C LYS A 244 -5.62 -24.25 -11.73
N ARG A 245 -6.77 -23.81 -12.24
CA ARG A 245 -7.90 -24.71 -12.53
C ARG A 245 -7.56 -25.68 -13.66
N PHE A 246 -6.90 -25.19 -14.71
CA PHE A 246 -6.43 -26.01 -15.82
C PHE A 246 -5.48 -27.12 -15.35
N THR A 247 -4.42 -26.78 -14.61
CA THR A 247 -3.45 -27.76 -14.11
C THR A 247 -4.03 -28.73 -13.08
N SER A 248 -5.12 -28.34 -12.42
CA SER A 248 -5.82 -29.18 -11.42
C SER A 248 -6.99 -29.99 -12.01
N ASN A 249 -7.15 -30.04 -13.34
CA ASN A 249 -8.29 -30.68 -14.02
C ASN A 249 -9.66 -30.28 -13.46
N LYS A 250 -9.81 -29.02 -13.04
CA LYS A 250 -11.10 -28.47 -12.61
C LYS A 250 -11.83 -27.86 -13.81
N PRO A 251 -13.18 -27.89 -13.84
CA PRO A 251 -13.95 -27.19 -14.86
C PRO A 251 -13.51 -25.73 -14.96
N ASN A 252 -13.49 -25.16 -16.15
CA ASN A 252 -13.16 -23.75 -16.35
C ASN A 252 -14.21 -23.11 -17.26
N ASN A 253 -14.64 -21.89 -16.93
CA ASN A 253 -15.46 -21.10 -17.84
C ASN A 253 -14.58 -20.14 -18.65
N PHE A 254 -14.99 -19.87 -19.89
CA PHE A 254 -14.33 -18.90 -20.73
C PHE A 254 -14.62 -17.49 -20.20
N ILE A 255 -13.56 -16.75 -19.90
CA ILE A 255 -13.62 -15.34 -19.52
C ILE A 255 -13.03 -14.55 -20.69
N GLN A 256 -13.81 -13.64 -21.24
CA GLN A 256 -13.37 -12.71 -22.28
C GLN A 256 -13.12 -11.35 -21.65
N PHE A 257 -11.93 -10.79 -21.89
CA PHE A 257 -11.62 -9.42 -21.53
C PHE A 257 -11.97 -8.50 -22.70
N TYR A 258 -12.62 -7.39 -22.38
CA TYR A 258 -12.83 -6.28 -23.29
C TYR A 258 -12.22 -5.03 -22.66
N PHE A 259 -11.24 -4.44 -23.33
CA PHE A 259 -10.57 -3.23 -22.89
C PHE A 259 -10.97 -2.08 -23.80
N GLU A 260 -11.73 -1.14 -23.25
CA GLU A 260 -11.90 0.17 -23.88
C GLU A 260 -10.59 0.95 -23.71
N GLU A 261 -10.12 1.63 -24.75
CA GLU A 261 -8.84 2.37 -24.75
C GLU A 261 -7.60 1.55 -24.33
N ALA A 262 -7.47 0.33 -24.86
CA ALA A 262 -6.35 -0.59 -24.55
C ALA A 262 -4.94 0.02 -24.68
N HIS A 263 -4.76 1.11 -25.44
CA HIS A 263 -3.49 1.83 -25.56
C HIS A 263 -3.05 2.52 -24.25
N ASN A 264 -3.99 2.90 -23.38
CA ASN A 264 -3.70 3.49 -22.07
C ASN A 264 -3.27 2.44 -21.04
N LEU A 265 -3.71 1.20 -21.21
CA LEU A 265 -3.42 0.07 -20.29
C LEU A 265 -2.26 -0.81 -20.77
N PHE A 266 -2.01 -0.82 -22.08
CA PHE A 266 -0.96 -1.60 -22.72
C PHE A 266 -0.20 -0.70 -23.70
N PRO A 267 0.61 0.25 -23.19
CA PRO A 267 1.41 1.10 -24.05
C PRO A 267 2.35 0.23 -24.89
N ARG A 268 2.45 0.52 -26.19
CA ARG A 268 3.45 -0.13 -27.05
C ARG A 268 4.83 0.25 -26.50
N LYS A 269 5.73 -0.74 -26.39
CA LYS A 269 7.15 -0.42 -26.27
C LYS A 269 7.53 0.25 -27.59
N GLU A 270 7.98 1.50 -27.52
CA GLU A 270 8.77 2.04 -28.62
C GLU A 270 10.08 1.24 -28.63
N ASP A 271 10.41 0.68 -29.79
CA ASP A 271 11.62 -0.14 -30.02
C ASP A 271 12.92 0.65 -29.75
#